data_AF-A0A418VT41-F1
#
_entry.id   AF-A0A418VT41-F1
#
_cell.length_a   1.000
_cell.length_b   1.000
_cell.length_c   1.000
_cell.angle_alpha   90.00
_cell.angle_beta   90.00
_cell.angle_gamma   90.00
#
_symmetry.space_group_name_H-M   'P 1'
#
loop_
_entity.id
_entity.type
_entity.pdbx_description
1 polymer ?
#
loop_
_entity_poly.entity_id
_entity_poly.type
_entity_poly.pdbx_seq_one_letter_code
_entity_poly.pdbx_strand_id
1 'polypeptide(L)' 'MRVDHQIKMAAKNYARQRQTPLAEVMRDLLARYVAECATENAQAAPDLLKDRPRQYVDFARLQGLLAAKD' A
#
# COMPACT_ATOMS: atom_id res chain seq x y z
N MET A 1 13.77 -1.64 -6.20
CA MET A 1 13.54 -0.71 -5.07
C MET A 1 14.76 -0.76 -4.15
N ARG A 2 15.44 0.37 -3.93
CA ARG A 2 16.62 0.42 -3.04
C ARG A 2 16.12 0.81 -1.65
N VAL A 3 16.07 -0.16 -0.74
CA VAL A 3 15.68 0.04 0.65
C VAL A 3 16.93 0.18 1.48
N ASP A 4 16.93 1.11 2.43
CA ASP A 4 18.03 1.29 3.38
C ASP A 4 18.40 -0.03 4.07
N HIS A 5 19.71 -0.22 4.33
CA HIS A 5 20.24 -1.45 4.89
C HIS A 5 19.68 -1.74 6.29
N GLN A 6 19.53 -0.71 7.13
CA GLN A 6 19.03 -0.86 8.50
C GLN A 6 17.56 -1.26 8.50
N ILE A 7 16.75 -0.65 7.64
CA ILE A 7 15.33 -0.99 7.45
C ILE A 7 15.21 -2.46 7.02
N LYS A 8 16.05 -2.90 6.08
CA LYS A 8 16.07 -4.29 5.63
C LYS A 8 16.43 -5.27 6.74
N MET A 9 17.35 -4.91 7.65
CA MET A 9 17.72 -5.75 8.79
C MET A 9 16.61 -5.83 9.84
N ALA A 10 15.94 -4.70 10.14
CA ALA A 10 14.78 -4.68 11.01
C ALA A 10 13.65 -5.58 10.48
N ALA A 11 13.33 -5.46 9.19
CA ALA A 11 12.31 -6.28 8.54
C ALA A 11 12.67 -7.78 8.56
N LYS A 12 13.95 -8.13 8.35
CA LYS A 12 14.44 -9.51 8.47
C LYS A 12 14.28 -10.08 9.88
N ASN A 13 14.63 -9.30 10.90
CA ASN A 13 14.50 -9.73 12.29
C ASN A 13 13.04 -9.97 12.66
N TYR A 14 12.15 -9.07 12.24
CA TYR A 14 10.72 -9.20 12.43
C TYR A 14 10.14 -10.43 11.72
N ALA A 15 10.51 -10.65 10.46
CA ALA A 15 10.12 -11.83 9.69
C ALA A 15 10.56 -13.13 10.38
N ARG A 16 11.78 -13.16 10.92
CA ARG A 16 12.30 -14.29 11.68
C ARG A 16 11.52 -14.54 12.97
N GLN A 17 11.19 -13.49 13.72
CA GLN A 17 10.41 -13.61 14.96
C GLN A 17 9.01 -14.18 14.72
N ARG A 18 8.40 -13.87 13.58
CA ARG A 18 7.06 -14.33 13.21
C ARG A 18 7.02 -15.60 12.37
N GLN A 19 8.18 -16.16 12.04
CA GLN A 19 8.31 -17.31 11.14
C GLN A 19 7.60 -17.08 9.79
N THR A 20 7.61 -15.83 9.33
CA THR A 20 6.92 -15.41 8.10
C THR A 20 7.96 -15.05 7.03
N PRO A 21 7.72 -15.33 5.74
CA PRO A 21 8.60 -14.87 4.67
C PRO A 21 8.79 -13.35 4.69
N LEU A 22 10.03 -12.89 4.51
CA LEU A 22 10.34 -11.44 4.47
C LEU A 22 9.49 -10.68 3.43
N ALA A 23 9.22 -11.30 2.28
CA ALA A 23 8.41 -10.69 1.23
C ALA A 23 6.97 -10.41 1.70
N GLU A 24 6.41 -11.26 2.55
CA GLU A 24 5.06 -11.10 3.10
C GLU A 24 5.03 -9.99 4.14
N VAL A 25 6.01 -9.97 5.05
CA VAL A 25 6.20 -8.87 6.00
C VAL A 25 6.33 -7.53 5.28
N MET A 26 7.15 -7.46 4.23
CA MET A 26 7.32 -6.24 3.45
C MET A 26 6.03 -5.81 2.75
N ARG A 27 5.24 -6.76 2.22
CA ARG A 27 3.93 -6.45 1.63
C ARG A 27 2.97 -5.87 2.66
N ASP A 28 2.89 -6.47 3.83
CA ASP A 28 2.01 -6.00 4.92
C ASP A 28 2.40 -4.61 5.40
N LEU A 29 3.70 -4.36 5.59
CA LEU A 29 4.20 -3.05 6.01
C LEU A 29 3.91 -1.98 4.96
N LEU A 30 4.10 -2.29 3.68
CA LEU A 30 3.78 -1.37 2.59
C LEU A 30 2.28 -1.10 2.50
N ALA A 31 1.44 -2.12 2.66
CA ALA A 31 -0.02 -1.96 2.64
C ALA A 31 -0.50 -1.03 3.77
N ARG A 32 0.05 -1.21 4.99
CA ARG A 32 -0.25 -0.32 6.13
C ARG A 32 0.21 1.10 5.89
N TYR A 33 1.44 1.28 5.41
CA TYR A 33 1.98 2.60 5.09
C TYR A 33 1.12 3.34 4.06
N VAL A 34 0.71 2.67 2.98
CA VAL A 34 -0.18 3.28 1.97
C VAL A 34 -1.53 3.67 2.58
N ALA A 35 -2.09 2.85 3.47
CA ALA A 35 -3.35 3.16 4.15
C ALA A 35 -3.23 4.35 5.12
N GLU A 36 -2.13 4.43 5.86
CA GLU A 36 -1.80 5.56 6.74
C GLU A 36 -1.65 6.84 5.92
N CYS A 37 -0.85 6.82 4.84
CA CYS A 37 -0.72 7.95 3.94
C CYS A 37 -2.05 8.36 3.29
N ALA A 38 -2.91 7.40 2.90
CA ALA A 38 -4.23 7.72 2.36
C ALA A 38 -5.10 8.45 3.39
N THR A 39 -5.02 8.04 4.66
CA THR A 39 -5.75 8.67 5.77
C THR A 39 -5.22 10.07 6.06
N GLU A 40 -3.90 10.23 6.14
CA GLU A 40 -3.24 11.53 6.33
C GLU A 40 -3.55 12.48 5.17
N ASN A 41 -3.49 12.00 3.93
CA ASN A 41 -3.84 12.79 2.75
C ASN A 41 -5.31 13.21 2.74
N ALA A 42 -6.23 12.33 3.18
CA ALA A 42 -7.64 12.68 3.29
C ALA A 42 -7.91 13.77 4.35
N GLN A 43 -7.10 13.81 5.41
CA GLN A 43 -7.18 14.84 6.45
C GLN A 43 -6.51 16.15 6.01
N ALA A 44 -5.33 16.07 5.39
CA ALA A 44 -4.53 17.24 5.01
C ALA A 44 -5.01 17.92 3.73
N ALA A 45 -5.55 17.16 2.78
CA ALA A 45 -6.00 17.63 1.48
C ALA A 45 -7.27 16.87 1.05
N PRO A 46 -8.43 17.19 1.65
CA PRO A 46 -9.71 16.52 1.34
C PRO A 46 -10.18 16.74 -0.11
N ASP A 47 -9.56 17.68 -0.82
CA ASP A 47 -9.77 18.02 -2.23
C ASP A 47 -8.76 17.39 -3.20
N LEU A 48 -7.71 16.72 -2.71
CA LEU A 48 -6.65 16.10 -3.53
C LEU A 48 -7.18 15.09 -4.57
N LEU A 49 -8.38 14.54 -4.32
CA LEU A 49 -9.08 13.60 -5.21
C LEU A 49 -10.34 14.20 -5.88
N LYS A 50 -10.66 15.48 -5.66
CA LYS A 50 -11.81 16.13 -6.32
C LYS A 50 -11.56 16.29 -7.82
N ASP A 51 -10.35 16.72 -8.18
CA ASP A 51 -9.88 16.73 -9.56
C ASP A 51 -9.08 15.46 -9.83
N ARG A 52 -9.74 14.28 -9.75
CA ARG A 52 -9.09 13.00 -10.10
C ARG A 52 -8.49 13.14 -11.50
N PRO A 53 -7.15 13.21 -11.65
CA PRO A 53 -6.57 13.23 -12.97
C PRO A 53 -6.89 11.88 -13.61
N ARG A 54 -7.23 11.87 -14.91
CA ARG A 54 -7.72 10.68 -15.65
C ARG A 54 -6.83 9.43 -15.54
N GLN A 55 -5.60 9.59 -15.05
CA GLN A 55 -4.61 8.56 -14.76
C GLN A 55 -4.82 7.79 -13.44
N TYR A 56 -5.64 8.30 -12.52
CA TYR A 56 -6.00 7.54 -11.32
C TYR A 56 -7.09 6.54 -11.65
N VAL A 57 -6.76 5.27 -11.46
CA VAL A 57 -7.69 4.19 -11.69
C VAL A 57 -8.81 4.28 -10.67
N ASP A 58 -10.04 4.37 -11.17
CA ASP A 58 -11.22 4.24 -10.34
C ASP A 58 -11.33 2.79 -9.87
N PHE A 59 -10.95 2.55 -8.61
CA PHE A 59 -10.96 1.22 -8.02
C PHE A 59 -12.36 0.59 -7.98
N ALA A 60 -13.42 1.38 -7.89
CA ALA A 60 -14.80 0.87 -7.97
C ALA A 60 -15.12 0.40 -9.39
N ARG A 61 -14.67 1.15 -10.42
CA ARG A 61 -14.80 0.73 -11.82
C ARG A 61 -13.96 -0.51 -12.12
N LEU A 62 -12.75 -0.61 -11.58
CA LEU A 62 -11.90 -1.79 -11.73
C LEU A 62 -12.52 -3.02 -11.07
N GLN A 63 -13.07 -2.89 -9.86
CA GLN A 63 -13.76 -3.99 -9.19
C GLN A 63 -14.98 -4.46 -9.99
N GLY A 64 -15.77 -3.54 -10.54
CA GLY A 64 -16.89 -3.89 -11.41
C GLY A 64 -16.47 -4.64 -12.69
N LEU A 65 -15.35 -4.24 -13.31
CA LEU A 65 -14.80 -4.92 -14.49
C LEU A 65 -14.22 -6.30 -14.17
N LEU A 66 -13.65 -6.48 -12.97
CA LEU A 66 -13.13 -7.77 -12.52
C LEU A 66 -14.26 -8.73 -12.15
N ALA A 67 -15.31 -8.23 -11.48
CA ALA A 67 -16.48 -9.02 -11.11
C ALA A 67 -17.37 -9.41 -12.30
N ALA A 68 -17.36 -8.65 -13.39
CA ALA A 68 -18.09 -8.97 -14.62
C ALA A 68 -17.36 -9.99 -15.52
N LYS A 69 -16.20 -10.48 -15.09
CA LYS A 69 -15.35 -11.38 -15.87
C LYS A 69 -15.38 -12.83 -15.37
N ASP A 70 -16.12 -13.09 -14.29
CA ASP A 70 -16.52 -14.42 -13.79
C ASP A 70 -17.96 -14.72 -14.23
#